data_AF-A0A947JKD2-F1
#
_entry.id   AF-A0A947JKD2-F1
#
_cell.length_a   1.000
_cell.length_b   1.000
_cell.length_c   1.000
_cell.angle_alpha   90.00
_cell.angle_beta   90.00
_cell.angle_gamma   90.00
#
_symmetry.space_group_name_H-M   'P 1'
#
loop_
_entity.id
_entity.type
_entity.pdbx_description
1 polymer ?
#
loop_
_entity_poly.entity_id
_entity_poly.type
_entity_poly.pdbx_seq_one_letter_code
_entity_poly.pdbx_strand_id
1 'polypeptide(L)' 'RNNRVLLRNAMVKAGFRQDKDEWWHYDYGNQIWALELNKSFAFYGEASPVE' A
#
# COMPACT_ATOMS: atom_id res chain seq x y z
N ARG A 1 -5.67 -14.93 -14.22
CA ARG A 1 -6.66 -14.29 -13.32
C ARG A 1 -6.45 -14.72 -11.85
N ASN A 2 -6.35 -16.01 -11.55
CA ASN A 2 -6.20 -16.53 -10.17
C ASN A 2 -4.98 -15.98 -9.42
N ASN A 3 -3.82 -15.85 -10.07
CA ASN A 3 -2.60 -15.33 -9.42
C ASN A 3 -2.76 -13.88 -8.93
N ARG A 4 -3.56 -13.04 -9.62
CA ARG A 4 -3.82 -11.66 -9.18
C ARG A 4 -4.69 -11.63 -7.92
N VAL A 5 -5.65 -12.54 -7.83
CA VAL A 5 -6.50 -12.69 -6.64
C VAL A 5 -5.67 -13.22 -5.46
N LEU A 6 -4.82 -14.22 -5.70
CA LEU A 6 -3.90 -14.76 -4.70
C LEU A 6 -2.97 -13.66 -4.14
N LEU A 7 -2.34 -12.90 -5.03
CA LEU A 7 -1.47 -11.78 -4.66
C LEU A 7 -2.23 -10.74 -3.83
N ARG A 8 -3.38 -10.26 -4.32
CA ARG A 8 -4.21 -9.29 -3.60
C ARG A 8 -4.55 -9.78 -2.20
N ASN A 9 -5.04 -11.01 -2.07
CA ASN A 9 -5.45 -11.57 -0.78
C ASN A 9 -4.26 -11.69 0.18
N ALA A 10 -3.09 -12.14 -0.30
CA ALA A 10 -1.89 -12.23 0.51
C ALA A 10 -1.42 -10.86 1.01
N MET A 11 -1.37 -9.87 0.12
CA MET A 11 -0.90 -8.51 0.43
C MET A 11 -1.88 -7.76 1.36
N VAL A 12 -3.18 -7.84 1.10
CA VAL A 12 -4.20 -7.23 1.97
C VAL A 12 -4.18 -7.88 3.36
N LYS A 13 -4.01 -9.21 3.44
CA LYS A 13 -3.88 -9.91 4.74
C LYS A 13 -2.62 -9.47 5.50
N ALA A 14 -1.54 -9.16 4.78
CA ALA A 14 -0.32 -8.60 5.36
C ALA A 14 -0.42 -7.10 5.73
N GLY A 15 -1.56 -6.45 5.42
CA GLY A 15 -1.81 -5.06 5.80
C GLY A 15 -1.41 -4.03 4.73
N PHE A 16 -1.16 -4.45 3.49
CA PHE A 16 -0.90 -3.54 2.38
C PHE A 16 -2.21 -3.02 1.78
N ARG A 17 -2.16 -1.80 1.22
CA ARG A 17 -3.23 -1.19 0.43
C ARG A 17 -2.92 -1.41 -1.05
N GLN A 18 -3.86 -1.97 -1.82
CA GLN A 18 -3.68 -2.17 -3.26
C GLN A 18 -4.10 -0.90 -4.02
N ASP A 19 -3.36 -0.52 -5.05
CA ASP A 19 -3.83 0.50 -5.97
C ASP A 19 -4.96 -0.01 -6.87
N LYS A 20 -6.00 0.80 -7.07
CA LYS A 20 -7.21 0.42 -7.83
C LYS A 20 -6.97 0.47 -9.33
N ASP A 21 -6.09 1.35 -9.79
CA ASP A 21 -5.75 1.54 -11.19
C ASP A 21 -4.56 0.66 -11.59
N GLU A 22 -3.68 0.34 -10.64
CA GLU A 22 -2.50 -0.51 -10.84
C GLU A 22 -2.56 -1.79 -9.98
N TRP A 23 -3.12 -2.87 -10.53
CA TRP A 23 -3.35 -4.13 -9.78
C TRP A 23 -2.10 -4.75 -9.11
N TRP A 24 -0.90 -4.38 -9.57
CA TRP A 24 0.37 -4.87 -9.05
C TRP A 24 1.02 -3.93 -8.04
N HIS A 25 0.54 -2.68 -7.90
CA HIS A 25 1.06 -1.69 -6.96
C HIS A 25 0.43 -1.86 -5.57
N TYR A 26 1.26 -1.84 -4.55
CA TYR A 26 0.84 -1.95 -3.15
C TYR A 26 1.58 -0.94 -2.28
N ASP A 27 0.82 -0.19 -1.50
CA ASP A 27 1.32 0.79 -0.54
C ASP A 27 1.41 0.20 0.86
N TYR A 28 2.48 0.56 1.58
CA TYR A 28 2.63 0.29 3.01
C TYR A 28 3.37 1.43 3.71
N GLY A 29 2.76 1.96 4.76
CA GLY A 29 3.38 2.99 5.61
C GLY A 29 3.36 4.40 5.03
N ASN A 30 3.00 4.63 3.76
CA ASN A 30 2.88 5.97 3.19
C ASN A 30 1.54 6.64 3.54
N GLN A 31 1.37 7.89 3.09
CA GLN A 31 0.22 8.72 3.44
C GLN A 31 -1.12 8.15 2.94
N ILE A 32 -1.17 7.66 1.69
CA ILE A 32 -2.41 7.08 1.13
C ILE A 32 -2.78 5.76 1.81
N TRP A 33 -1.79 4.93 2.15
CA TRP A 33 -2.00 3.72 2.95
C TRP A 33 -2.60 4.06 4.32
N ALA A 34 -2.06 5.07 5.01
CA ALA A 34 -2.55 5.45 6.33
C ALA A 34 -3.99 6.00 6.25
N LEU A 35 -4.27 6.82 5.24
CA LEU A 35 -5.59 7.40 5.00
C LEU A 35 -6.64 6.32 4.69
N GLU A 36 -6.41 5.48 3.68
CA GLU A 36 -7.41 4.50 3.24
C GLU A 36 -7.62 3.35 4.24
N LEU A 37 -6.60 2.95 5.00
CA LEU A 37 -6.72 1.91 6.03
C LEU A 37 -7.01 2.46 7.43
N ASN A 38 -7.38 3.74 7.53
CA ASN A 38 -7.75 4.44 8.76
C ASN A 38 -6.72 4.24 9.89
N LYS A 39 -5.43 4.41 9.55
CA LYS A 39 -4.31 4.38 10.50
C LYS A 39 -4.14 5.75 11.12
N SER A 40 -3.69 5.79 12.37
CA SER A 40 -3.48 7.03 13.12
C SER A 40 -2.37 7.92 12.53
N PHE A 41 -1.38 7.34 11.86
CA PHE A 41 -0.28 8.06 11.21
C PHE A 41 0.35 7.22 10.09
N ALA A 42 1.03 7.90 9.16
CA ALA A 42 1.92 7.29 8.17
C ALA A 42 3.33 7.14 8.77
N PHE A 43 4.03 6.05 8.44
CA PHE A 43 5.43 5.83 8.82
C PHE A 43 6.39 6.61 7.94
N TYR A 44 6.02 6.75 6.66
CA TYR A 44 6.83 7.37 5.63
C TYR A 44 6.11 8.61 5.12
N GLY A 45 6.85 9.73 5.10
CA GLY A 45 6.44 10.99 4.51
C GLY A 45 7.21 11.27 3.23
N GLU A 46 7.15 12.52 2.77
CA GLU A 46 7.99 13.00 1.69
C GLU A 46 9.47 12.86 2.08
N ALA A 47 10.26 12.26 1.19
CA ALA A 47 11.71 12.18 1.34
C ALA A 47 12.34 13.17 0.37
N SER A 48 13.14 14.10 0.88
CA SER A 48 14.02 14.90 0.05
C SER A 48 15.18 14.05 -0.46
N PRO A 49 15.65 14.24 -1.70
CA PRO A 49 16.90 13.66 -2.15
C PRO A 49 18.02 14.05 -1.18
N VAL A 50 18.88 13.10 -0.83
CA VAL A 50 20.14 13.41 -0.16
C VAL A 50 21.09 13.91 -1.27
N GLU A 51 21.60 15.12 -1.14
CA GLU A 51 22.66 15.65 -2.02
C GLU A 51 23.95 14.83 -1.91
#